data_AF-A0A5C6Q5J5-F1
#
_entry.id   AF-A0A5C6Q5J5-F1
#
_cell.length_a   1.000
_cell.length_b   1.000
_cell.length_c   1.000
_cell.angle_alpha   90.00
_cell.angle_beta   90.00
_cell.angle_gamma   90.00
#
_symmetry.space_group_name_H-M   'P 1'
#
loop_
_entity.id
_entity.type
_entity.pdbx_description
1 polymer ?
#
loop_
_entity_poly.entity_id
_entity_poly.type
_entity_poly.pdbx_seq_one_letter_code
_entity_poly.pdbx_strand_id
1 'polypeptide(L)'
;MRDSEGLAIADALADNKAAVLQNHGLLTVGTTVESAVWWFITMERCCQTQLLAQAAGTPKLINDATATSIYQLVGSENTGYFSFLPMFNVLIESNHICLTDFSE
;
A
#
# COMPACT_ATOMS: atom_id res chain seq x y z
N MET A 1 -20.77 -9.04 19.40
CA MET A 1 -20.89 -7.71 18.77
C MET A 1 -19.53 -7.05 18.49
N ARG A 2 -18.40 -7.75 18.61
CA ARG A 2 -17.07 -7.24 18.21
C ARG A 2 -16.56 -7.82 16.88
N ASP A 3 -17.19 -8.87 16.37
CA ASP A 3 -16.66 -9.63 15.22
C ASP A 3 -17.25 -9.22 13.86
N SER A 4 -18.29 -8.36 13.81
CA SER A 4 -18.97 -8.02 12.55
C SER A 4 -18.19 -7.03 11.67
N GLU A 5 -17.43 -6.12 12.28
CA GLU A 5 -16.68 -5.11 11.54
C GLU A 5 -15.47 -5.73 10.82
N GLY A 6 -14.69 -6.55 11.52
CA GLY A 6 -13.55 -7.26 10.92
C GLY A 6 -13.98 -8.17 9.76
N LEU A 7 -15.12 -8.85 9.89
CA LEU A 7 -15.70 -9.65 8.81
C LEU A 7 -16.14 -8.78 7.63
N ALA A 8 -16.81 -7.65 7.88
CA ALA A 8 -17.19 -6.72 6.81
C ALA A 8 -15.98 -6.15 6.06
N ILE A 9 -14.90 -5.83 6.77
CA ILE A 9 -13.65 -5.38 6.17
C ILE A 9 -13.01 -6.51 5.36
N ALA A 10 -12.95 -7.73 5.89
CA ALA A 10 -12.40 -8.88 5.19
C ALA A 10 -13.19 -9.19 3.91
N ASP A 11 -14.52 -9.16 3.97
CA ASP A 11 -15.41 -9.37 2.83
C ASP A 11 -15.23 -8.27 1.77
N ALA A 12 -15.08 -7.01 2.19
CA ALA A 12 -14.84 -5.90 1.27
C ALA A 12 -13.43 -5.93 0.66
N LEU A 13 -12.42 -6.39 1.40
CA LEU A 13 -11.05 -6.54 0.93
C LEU A 13 -10.95 -7.66 -0.11
N ALA A 14 -11.60 -8.81 0.13
CA ALA A 14 -11.56 -9.99 -0.72
C ALA A 14 -10.12 -10.35 -1.11
N ASP A 15 -9.85 -10.56 -2.41
CA ASP A 15 -8.52 -10.89 -2.94
C ASP A 15 -7.66 -9.66 -3.24
N ASN A 16 -8.06 -8.47 -2.79
CA ASN A 16 -7.29 -7.24 -2.99
C ASN A 16 -6.22 -7.07 -1.92
N LYS A 17 -5.16 -6.33 -2.27
CA LYS A 17 -4.07 -5.97 -1.35
C LYS A 17 -4.35 -4.74 -0.50
N ALA A 18 -5.47 -4.05 -0.74
CA ALA A 18 -5.80 -2.82 -0.05
C ALA A 18 -7.30 -2.49 -0.08
N ALA A 19 -7.74 -1.76 0.94
CA ALA A 19 -9.08 -1.21 1.07
C ALA A 19 -9.03 0.26 1.51
N VAL A 20 -9.98 1.06 0.99
CA VAL A 20 -10.26 2.41 1.50
C VAL A 20 -11.41 2.29 2.49
N LEU A 21 -11.12 2.51 3.78
CA LEU A 21 -12.11 2.54 4.83
C LEU A 21 -12.69 3.94 4.92
N GLN A 22 -13.95 4.08 4.48
CA GLN A 22 -14.63 5.38 4.43
C GLN A 22 -14.58 6.07 5.80
N ASN A 23 -14.19 7.34 5.82
CA ASN A 23 -14.04 8.15 7.04
C ASN A 23 -12.95 7.67 8.02
N HIS A 24 -12.12 6.69 7.66
CA HIS A 24 -11.08 6.15 8.55
C HIS A 24 -9.69 6.25 7.92
N GLY A 25 -9.48 5.67 6.74
CA GLY A 25 -8.18 5.68 6.08
C GLY A 25 -7.91 4.45 5.23
N LEU A 26 -6.64 4.10 5.08
CA LEU A 26 -6.20 2.97 4.27
C LEU A 26 -5.93 1.74 5.14
N LEU A 27 -6.24 0.57 4.60
CA LEU A 27 -5.79 -0.72 5.12
C LEU A 27 -5.13 -1.48 3.97
N THR A 28 -3.94 -2.04 4.21
CA THR A 28 -3.21 -2.85 3.23
C THR A 28 -2.77 -4.17 3.82
N VAL A 29 -2.67 -5.18 2.97
CA VAL A 29 -2.24 -6.54 3.33
C VAL A 29 -1.18 -7.01 2.35
N GLY A 30 -0.32 -7.90 2.82
CA GLY A 30 0.72 -8.53 2.02
C GLY A 30 1.10 -9.88 2.62
N THR A 31 1.77 -10.73 1.85
CA THR A 31 2.32 -12.01 2.36
C THR A 31 3.57 -11.80 3.21
N THR A 32 4.10 -10.57 3.22
CA THR A 32 5.23 -10.10 4.02
C THR A 32 4.90 -8.74 4.62
N VAL A 33 5.60 -8.35 5.69
CA VAL A 33 5.43 -7.01 6.29
C VAL A 33 5.86 -5.93 5.27
N GLU A 34 6.95 -6.19 4.56
CA GLU A 34 7.54 -5.30 3.56
C GLU A 34 6.55 -5.01 2.42
N SER A 35 5.90 -6.05 1.87
CA SER A 35 4.91 -5.85 0.80
C SER A 35 3.67 -5.09 1.32
N ALA A 36 3.18 -5.42 2.51
CA ALA A 36 2.05 -4.69 3.12
C ALA A 36 2.36 -3.19 3.31
N VAL A 37 3.57 -2.86 3.79
CA VAL A 37 4.03 -1.48 3.96
C VAL A 37 4.20 -0.78 2.62
N TRP A 38 4.77 -1.45 1.61
CA TRP A 38 4.90 -0.87 0.27
C TRP A 38 3.55 -0.52 -0.34
N TRP A 39 2.56 -1.40 -0.23
CA TRP A 39 1.20 -1.13 -0.69
C TRP A 39 0.59 0.06 0.02
N PHE A 40 0.82 0.22 1.32
CA PHE A 40 0.34 1.38 2.08
C PHE A 40 0.95 2.68 1.53
N ILE A 41 2.28 2.72 1.39
CA ILE A 41 3.02 3.90 0.92
C ILE A 41 2.58 4.29 -0.49
N THR A 42 2.48 3.31 -1.39
CA THR A 42 2.11 3.57 -2.79
C THR A 42 0.66 3.98 -2.93
N MET A 43 -0.26 3.35 -2.18
CA MET A 43 -1.67 3.73 -2.19
C MET A 43 -1.89 5.13 -1.62
N GLU A 44 -1.22 5.50 -0.53
CA GLU A 44 -1.28 6.86 0.02
C GLU A 44 -0.81 7.90 -1.01
N ARG A 45 0.32 7.65 -1.68
CA ARG A 45 0.81 8.53 -2.76
C ARG A 45 -0.16 8.61 -3.93
N CYS A 46 -0.83 7.52 -4.29
CA CYS A 46 -1.88 7.51 -5.30
C CYS A 46 -3.09 8.36 -4.87
N CYS A 47 -3.53 8.25 -3.62
CA CYS A 47 -4.60 9.08 -3.05
C CYS A 47 -4.24 10.57 -3.09
N GLN A 48 -3.03 10.94 -2.66
CA GLN A 48 -2.54 12.31 -2.73
C GLN A 48 -2.51 12.83 -4.18
N THR A 49 -1.99 12.03 -5.10
CA THR A 49 -1.93 12.39 -6.53
C THR A 49 -3.33 12.57 -7.12
N GLN A 50 -4.27 11.68 -6.79
CA GLN A 50 -5.65 11.76 -7.24
C GLN A 50 -6.31 13.05 -6.75
N LEU A 51 -6.18 13.38 -5.47
CA LEU A 51 -6.75 14.59 -4.88
C LEU A 51 -6.17 15.85 -5.53
N LEU A 52 -4.85 15.91 -5.74
CA LEU A 52 -4.19 17.03 -6.41
C LEU A 52 -4.65 17.17 -7.86
N ALA A 53 -4.73 16.07 -8.61
CA ALA A 53 -5.18 16.08 -10.00
C ALA A 53 -6.64 16.52 -10.12
N GLN A 54 -7.52 16.05 -9.24
CA GLN A 54 -8.93 16.44 -9.19
C GLN A 54 -9.12 17.91 -8.79
N ALA A 55 -8.28 18.42 -7.87
CA ALA A 55 -8.29 19.83 -7.52
C ALA A 55 -7.86 20.73 -8.70
N ALA A 56 -6.96 20.24 -9.56
CA ALA A 56 -6.50 20.96 -10.75
C ALA A 56 -7.45 20.84 -11.96
N GLY A 57 -8.33 19.84 -11.98
CA GLY A 57 -9.27 19.61 -13.08
C GLY A 57 -9.73 18.16 -13.19
N THR A 58 -10.12 17.73 -14.39
CA THR A 58 -10.49 16.32 -14.63
C THR A 58 -9.24 15.49 -14.95
N PRO A 59 -8.90 14.48 -14.13
CA PRO A 59 -7.74 13.62 -14.41
C PRO A 59 -7.93 12.81 -15.69
N LYS A 60 -6.86 12.67 -16.48
CA LYS A 60 -6.83 11.75 -17.62
C LYS A 60 -6.45 10.36 -17.12
N LEU A 61 -7.41 9.43 -17.17
CA LEU A 61 -7.19 8.05 -16.74
C LEU A 61 -6.28 7.28 -17.71
N ILE A 62 -5.49 6.37 -17.14
CA ILE A 62 -4.72 5.37 -17.90
C ILE A 62 -5.71 4.34 -18.45
N ASN A 63 -5.53 3.92 -19.71
CA ASN A 63 -6.39 2.89 -20.30
C ASN A 63 -6.14 1.51 -19.67
N ASP A 64 -7.16 0.66 -19.66
CA ASP A 64 -7.15 -0.63 -18.96
C ASP A 64 -6.05 -1.58 -19.44
N ALA A 65 -5.73 -1.57 -20.75
CA ALA A 65 -4.68 -2.43 -21.29
C ALA A 65 -3.31 -2.04 -20.71
N THR A 66 -2.99 -0.74 -20.72
CA THR A 66 -1.76 -0.23 -20.11
C THR A 66 -1.75 -0.46 -18.59
N ALA A 67 -2.87 -0.20 -17.90
CA ALA A 67 -2.97 -0.42 -16.46
C ALA A 67 -2.73 -1.90 -16.09
N THR A 68 -3.30 -2.83 -16.87
CA THR A 68 -3.11 -4.28 -16.69
C THR A 68 -1.66 -4.69 -16.94
N SER A 69 -1.02 -4.21 -18.01
CA SER A 69 0.38 -4.52 -18.30
C SER A 69 1.32 -4.01 -17.21
N ILE A 70 1.08 -2.80 -16.69
CA ILE A 70 1.88 -2.26 -15.59
C ILE A 70 1.62 -3.05 -14.30
N TYR A 71 0.37 -3.41 -14.00
CA TYR A 71 0.04 -4.26 -12.85
C TYR A 71 0.79 -5.60 -12.90
N GLN A 72 0.88 -6.24 -14.07
CA GLN A 72 1.63 -7.49 -14.23
C GLN A 72 3.14 -7.33 -13.93
N LEU A 73 3.69 -6.15 -14.20
CA LEU A 73 5.10 -5.86 -13.97
C LEU A 73 5.39 -5.47 -12.51
N VAL A 74 4.55 -4.63 -11.90
CA VAL A 74 4.85 -4.00 -10.61
C VAL A 74 3.90 -4.36 -9.47
N GLY A 75 2.80 -5.03 -9.77
CA GLY A 75 1.75 -5.37 -8.81
C GLY A 75 1.94 -6.70 -8.10
N SER A 76 3.03 -7.44 -8.32
CA SER A 76 3.27 -8.72 -7.66
C SER A 76 3.74 -8.55 -6.21
N GLU A 77 3.46 -9.52 -5.33
CA GLU A 77 3.94 -9.51 -3.93
C GLU A 77 5.47 -9.40 -3.84
N ASN A 78 6.19 -10.12 -4.71
CA ASN A 78 7.64 -10.05 -4.78
C ASN A 78 8.13 -8.64 -5.15
N THR A 79 7.44 -7.97 -6.08
CA THR A 79 7.75 -6.57 -6.39
C THR A 79 7.49 -5.69 -5.17
N GLY A 80 6.40 -5.90 -4.43
CA GLY A 80 6.12 -5.14 -3.22
C GLY A 80 7.22 -5.28 -2.17
N TYR A 81 7.64 -6.51 -1.89
CA TYR A 81 8.76 -6.82 -1.00
C TYR A 81 10.04 -6.07 -1.43
N PHE A 82 10.48 -6.28 -2.68
CA PHE A 82 11.72 -5.67 -3.17
C PHE A 82 11.66 -4.15 -3.26
N SER A 83 10.48 -3.56 -3.50
CA SER A 83 10.34 -2.12 -3.63
C SER A 83 10.43 -1.39 -2.29
N PHE A 84 10.10 -2.08 -1.19
CA PHE A 84 10.26 -1.51 0.16
C PHE A 84 11.72 -1.50 0.63
N LEU A 85 12.52 -2.50 0.26
CA LEU A 85 13.88 -2.67 0.81
C LEU A 85 14.78 -1.42 0.71
N PRO A 86 14.83 -0.67 -0.41
CA PRO A 86 15.63 0.56 -0.46
C PRO A 86 15.16 1.61 0.53
N MET A 87 13.84 1.75 0.72
CA MET A 87 13.29 2.67 1.72
C MET A 87 13.63 2.22 3.14
N PHE A 88 13.52 0.91 3.41
CA PHE A 88 13.92 0.35 4.69
C PHE A 88 15.39 0.60 5.00
N ASN A 89 16.29 0.39 4.03
CA ASN A 89 17.72 0.66 4.18
C ASN A 89 18.01 2.12 4.54
N VAL A 90 17.35 3.07 3.86
CA VAL A 90 17.49 4.49 4.21
C VAL A 90 16.96 4.77 5.61
N LEU A 91 15.85 4.15 6.02
CA LEU A 91 15.28 4.33 7.35
C LEU A 91 16.21 3.83 8.45
N ILE A 92 16.81 2.64 8.29
CA ILE A 92 17.75 2.09 9.28
C ILE A 92 19.08 2.85 9.32
N GLU A 93 19.52 3.44 8.20
CA GLU A 93 20.73 4.27 8.14
C GLU A 93 20.49 5.67 8.72
N SER A 94 19.32 6.26 8.46
CA SER A 94 18.98 7.64 8.86
C SER A 94 18.55 7.73 10.32
N ASN A 95 17.98 6.65 10.87
CA ASN A 95 17.60 6.58 12.27
C ASN A 95 18.70 5.92 13.10
N HIS A 96 19.30 6.68 14.02
CA HIS A 96 19.93 6.16 15.24
C HIS A 96 18.93 5.49 16.21
N ILE A 97 17.75 5.05 15.74
CA ILE A 97 16.78 4.36 16.57
C ILE A 97 17.22 2.90 16.63
N CYS A 98 17.66 2.50 17.82
CA CYS A 98 18.06 1.16 18.19
C CYS A 98 16.96 0.14 17.86
N LEU A 99 16.97 -0.41 16.63
CA LEU A 99 16.25 -1.65 16.30
C LEU A 99 17.15 -2.88 16.50
N THR A 100 18.39 -2.67 16.98
CA THR A 100 19.33 -3.75 17.33
C THR A 100 18.99 -4.45 18.66
N ASP A 101 18.00 -3.99 19.41
CA ASP A 101 17.56 -4.60 20.68
C ASP A 101 16.39 -5.59 20.51
N PHE A 102 16.23 -6.21 19.35
CA PHE A 102 15.32 -7.36 19.17
C PHE A 102 16.02 -8.73 19.29
N SER A 103 17.22 -8.77 19.88
CA SER A 103 17.88 -10.01 20.29
C SER A 103 17.75 -10.24 21.79
N GLU A 104 16.57 -10.67 22.23
CA GLU A 104 16.37 -11.63 23.32
C GLU A 104 15.37 -12.70 22.86
#